data_AF-A0A2V9SVM3-F1
#
_entry.id   AF-A0A2V9SVM3-F1
#
_cell.length_a   1.000
_cell.length_b   1.000
_cell.length_c   1.000
_cell.angle_alpha   90.00
_cell.angle_beta   90.00
_cell.angle_gamma   90.00
#
_symmetry.space_group_name_H-M   'P 1'
#
loop_
_entity.id
_entity.type
_entity.pdbx_description
1 polymer ?
#
loop_
_entity_poly.entity_id
_entity_poly.type
_entity_poly.pdbx_seq_one_letter_code
_entity_poly.pdbx_strand_id
1 'polypeptide(L)'
;MAGNANRSVTFSVRAASHELDLTKLNKQAQIPEGKHVEISCREVIRELSKYIDQDLDTDLRVQIEAHLADCKHCTAIYDGIRNVITLMGDDRSFDLPAGFSQRFRNSITRTCR
;
A
#
# COMPACT_ATOMS: atom_id res chain seq x y z
N MET A 1 4.23 -47.63 -54.14
CA MET A 1 4.94 -48.45 -53.14
C MET A 1 6.25 -47.76 -52.79
N ALA A 2 6.29 -47.02 -51.68
CA ALA A 2 7.49 -46.69 -50.89
C ALA A 2 7.03 -45.77 -49.75
N GLY A 3 6.88 -46.34 -48.56
CA GLY A 3 6.57 -45.60 -47.34
C GLY A 3 7.74 -44.67 -46.99
N ASN A 4 7.42 -43.44 -46.56
CA ASN A 4 8.40 -42.53 -46.01
C ASN A 4 8.18 -42.36 -44.51
N ALA A 5 9.32 -42.31 -43.83
CA ALA A 5 9.55 -42.61 -42.45
C ALA A 5 8.91 -41.62 -41.48
N ASN A 6 8.47 -42.21 -40.38
CA ASN A 6 8.14 -41.61 -39.11
C ASN A 6 9.26 -40.64 -38.67
N ARG A 7 9.04 -39.33 -38.80
CA ARG A 7 9.96 -38.31 -38.29
C ARG A 7 9.40 -37.79 -36.98
N SER A 8 9.74 -38.49 -35.91
CA SER A 8 9.55 -38.02 -34.53
C SER A 8 10.26 -36.68 -34.36
N VAL A 9 9.49 -35.59 -34.30
CA VAL A 9 10.02 -34.26 -34.01
C VAL A 9 10.20 -34.19 -32.49
N THR A 10 11.43 -34.30 -32.04
CA THR A 10 11.79 -34.04 -30.64
C THR A 10 11.57 -32.55 -30.36
N PHE A 11 10.53 -32.23 -29.57
CA PHE A 11 10.28 -30.87 -29.10
C PHE A 11 11.27 -30.56 -27.97
N SER A 12 12.39 -29.93 -28.30
CA SER A 12 13.29 -29.37 -27.29
C SER A 12 12.68 -28.08 -26.75
N VAL A 13 12.07 -28.17 -25.56
CA VAL A 13 11.72 -26.99 -24.75
C VAL A 13 13.01 -26.24 -24.45
N ARG A 14 13.28 -25.15 -25.18
CA ARG A 14 14.32 -24.21 -24.79
C ARG A 14 13.82 -23.45 -23.57
N ALA A 15 14.25 -23.89 -22.39
CA ALA A 15 14.23 -23.06 -21.20
C ALA A 15 15.13 -21.84 -21.46
N ALA A 16 14.52 -20.71 -21.83
CA ALA A 16 15.20 -19.43 -21.81
C ALA A 16 15.27 -18.99 -20.34
N SER A 17 16.31 -19.44 -19.64
CA SER A 17 16.75 -18.83 -18.39
C SER A 17 17.30 -17.44 -18.73
N HIS A 18 16.42 -16.45 -18.86
CA HIS A 18 16.84 -15.06 -18.89
C HIS A 18 17.02 -14.62 -17.44
N GLU A 19 18.27 -14.45 -17.02
CA GLU A 19 18.61 -13.87 -15.74
C GLU A 19 17.90 -12.53 -15.60
N LEU A 20 16.97 -12.45 -14.65
CA LEU A 20 16.43 -11.18 -14.17
C LEU A 20 17.55 -10.52 -13.37
N ASP A 21 18.31 -9.67 -14.05
CA ASP A 21 19.35 -8.83 -13.46
C ASP A 21 18.70 -7.79 -12.52
N LEU A 22 18.69 -8.10 -11.21
CA LEU A 22 18.15 -7.24 -10.15
C LEU A 22 18.88 -5.88 -10.02
N THR A 23 20.01 -5.66 -10.72
CA THR A 23 20.73 -4.37 -10.65
C THR A 23 20.03 -3.22 -11.40
N LYS A 24 19.02 -3.51 -12.24
CA LYS A 24 18.27 -2.48 -13.00
C LYS A 24 17.03 -1.92 -12.30
N LEU A 25 16.65 -2.45 -11.13
CA LEU A 25 15.48 -1.96 -10.38
C LEU A 25 15.79 -0.83 -9.39
N ASN A 26 17.04 -0.33 -9.32
CA ASN A 26 17.36 0.84 -8.51
C ASN A 26 17.40 2.12 -9.36
N LYS A 27 16.32 2.39 -10.10
CA LYS A 27 16.06 3.76 -10.52
C LYS A 27 15.40 4.44 -9.33
N GLN A 28 16.25 4.99 -8.45
CA GLN A 28 15.83 5.87 -7.37
C GLN A 28 14.88 6.91 -7.97
N ALA A 29 13.59 6.74 -7.68
CA ALA A 29 12.57 7.69 -8.06
C ALA A 29 12.87 8.97 -7.28
N GLN A 30 13.55 9.89 -7.93
CA GLN A 30 13.77 11.24 -7.45
C GLN A 30 12.39 11.83 -7.18
N ILE A 31 12.06 12.04 -5.90
CA ILE A 31 10.84 12.76 -5.53
C ILE A 31 11.10 14.22 -5.93
N PRO A 32 10.33 14.81 -6.85
CA PRO A 32 10.54 16.20 -7.23
C PRO A 32 10.24 17.08 -6.02
N GLU A 33 11.27 17.80 -5.56
CA GLU A 33 11.24 18.72 -4.42
C GLU A 33 10.22 19.85 -4.73
N GLY A 34 9.01 19.72 -4.21
CA GLY A 34 7.92 20.69 -4.37
C GLY A 34 8.20 21.98 -3.61
N LYS A 35 8.17 23.10 -4.33
CA LYS A 35 8.40 24.47 -3.84
C LYS A 35 7.31 24.89 -2.83
N HIS A 36 7.73 25.06 -1.58
CA HIS A 36 7.22 25.97 -0.52
C HIS A 36 5.70 26.02 -0.23
N VAL A 37 5.30 25.21 0.76
CA VAL A 37 4.78 25.64 2.08
C VAL A 37 5.67 24.90 3.11
N GLU A 38 5.86 25.38 4.34
CA GLU A 38 6.93 25.00 5.33
C GLU A 38 7.38 23.52 5.43
N ILE A 39 6.60 22.56 4.93
CA ILE A 39 6.87 21.13 4.93
C ILE A 39 7.13 20.58 3.51
N SER A 40 8.21 19.83 3.34
CA SER A 40 8.56 19.17 2.06
C SER A 40 7.68 17.95 1.77
N CYS A 41 7.47 17.59 0.49
CA CYS A 41 6.74 16.37 0.09
C CYS A 41 7.27 15.12 0.80
N ARG A 42 8.60 15.03 0.99
CA ARG A 42 9.26 13.90 1.64
C ARG A 42 8.90 13.79 3.11
N GLU A 43 8.75 14.92 3.80
CA GLU A 43 8.32 14.97 5.19
C GLU A 43 6.84 14.62 5.30
N VAL A 44 5.99 15.18 4.43
CA VAL A 44 4.56 14.82 4.38
C VAL A 44 4.37 13.32 4.22
N ILE A 45 5.08 12.68 3.29
CA ILE A 45 4.97 11.24 3.07
C ILE A 45 5.44 10.42 4.30
N ARG A 46 6.45 10.90 5.04
CA ARG A 46 6.89 10.26 6.29
C ARG A 46 5.82 10.32 7.37
N GLU A 47 5.20 11.49 7.52
CA GLU A 47 4.24 11.77 8.58
C GLU A 47 2.80 11.36 8.21
N LEU A 48 2.56 10.94 6.95
CA LEU A 48 1.23 10.58 6.45
C LEU A 48 0.62 9.38 7.16
N SER A 49 1.44 8.42 7.62
CA SER A 49 0.94 7.29 8.42
C SER A 49 0.34 7.79 9.73
N LYS A 50 1.09 8.64 10.46
CA LYS A 50 0.61 9.24 11.70
C LYS A 50 -0.61 10.12 11.48
N TYR A 51 -0.67 10.83 10.35
CA TYR A 51 -1.85 11.61 9.95
C TYR A 51 -3.10 10.74 9.81
N ILE A 52 -2.98 9.56 9.18
CA ILE A 52 -4.08 8.59 9.04
C ILE A 52 -4.49 8.02 10.40
N ASP A 53 -3.51 7.72 11.25
CA ASP A 53 -3.71 7.20 12.60
C ASP A 53 -4.20 8.27 13.60
N GLN A 54 -4.35 9.52 13.16
CA GLN A 54 -4.72 10.70 13.97
C GLN A 54 -3.75 10.95 15.14
N ASP A 55 -2.51 10.49 15.02
CA ASP A 55 -1.44 10.59 16.02
C ASP A 55 -0.43 11.67 15.60
N LEU A 56 -0.92 12.89 15.37
CA LEU A 56 -0.10 14.04 15.02
C LEU A 56 -0.38 15.23 15.91
N ASP A 57 0.67 16.03 16.12
CA ASP A 57 0.54 17.35 16.70
C ASP A 57 -0.35 18.25 15.83
N THR A 58 -1.11 19.13 16.48
CA THR A 58 -2.10 19.98 15.80
C THR A 58 -1.45 20.93 14.81
N ASP A 59 -0.25 21.42 15.10
CA ASP A 59 0.47 22.38 14.24
C ASP A 59 0.96 21.69 12.95
N LEU A 60 1.54 20.50 13.10
CA LEU A 60 2.02 19.68 11.99
C LEU A 60 0.88 19.20 11.09
N ARG A 61 -0.29 18.91 11.69
CA ARG A 61 -1.50 18.54 10.94
C ARG A 61 -1.94 19.64 9.99
N VAL A 62 -1.97 20.90 10.44
CA VAL A 62 -2.36 22.04 9.59
C VAL A 62 -1.39 22.22 8.43
N GLN A 63 -0.09 22.05 8.68
CA GLN A 63 0.94 22.12 7.63
C GLN A 63 0.78 21.02 6.57
N ILE A 64 0.46 19.78 6.99
CA ILE A 64 0.18 18.67 6.07
C ILE A 64 -1.09 18.92 5.27
N GLU A 65 -2.17 19.39 5.90
CA GLU A 65 -3.43 19.69 5.21
C GLU A 65 -3.24 20.81 4.16
N ALA A 66 -2.49 21.86 4.48
CA ALA A 66 -2.11 22.89 3.52
C ALA A 66 -1.28 22.31 2.35
N HIS A 67 -0.30 21.45 2.64
CA HIS A 67 0.50 20.82 1.60
C HIS A 67 -0.31 19.89 0.70
N LEU A 68 -1.26 19.12 1.26
CA LEU A 68 -2.15 18.27 0.47
C LEU A 68 -3.05 19.11 -0.44
N ALA A 69 -3.51 20.29 0.00
CA ALA A 69 -4.32 21.18 -0.84
C ALA A 69 -3.55 21.70 -2.07
N ASP A 70 -2.26 22.01 -1.93
CA ASP A 70 -1.45 22.59 -3.01
C ASP A 70 -0.66 21.55 -3.83
N CYS A 71 -0.38 20.37 -3.28
CA CYS A 71 0.46 19.34 -3.91
C CYS A 71 -0.35 18.15 -4.44
N LYS A 72 -0.55 18.12 -5.76
CA LYS A 72 -1.20 17.01 -6.48
C LYS A 72 -0.49 15.66 -6.28
N HIS A 73 0.83 15.67 -6.12
CA HIS A 73 1.59 14.43 -5.93
C HIS A 73 1.30 13.80 -4.57
N CYS A 74 1.35 14.59 -3.50
CA CYS A 74 1.05 14.10 -2.15
C CYS A 74 -0.43 13.72 -2.00
N THR A 75 -1.34 14.44 -2.65
CA THR A 75 -2.77 14.06 -2.72
C THR A 75 -2.94 12.67 -3.34
N ALA A 76 -2.31 12.41 -4.49
CA ALA A 76 -2.41 11.11 -5.16
C ALA A 76 -1.87 9.96 -4.29
N ILE A 77 -0.80 10.20 -3.51
CA ILE A 77 -0.26 9.21 -2.57
C ILE A 77 -1.27 8.96 -1.44
N TYR A 78 -1.81 10.03 -0.83
CA TYR A 78 -2.81 9.93 0.23
C TYR A 78 -4.06 9.17 -0.22
N ASP A 79 -4.59 9.49 -1.40
CA ASP A 79 -5.72 8.78 -2.00
C ASP A 79 -5.40 7.31 -2.25
N GLY A 80 -4.18 7.01 -2.72
CA GLY A 80 -3.71 5.65 -2.92
C GLY A 80 -3.69 4.84 -1.63
N ILE A 81 -3.18 5.42 -0.53
CA ILE A 81 -3.16 4.76 0.78
C ILE A 81 -4.59 4.55 1.29
N ARG A 82 -5.46 5.55 1.17
CA ARG A 82 -6.87 5.44 1.56
C ARG A 82 -7.58 4.33 0.79
N ASN A 83 -7.34 4.25 -0.52
CA ASN A 83 -7.88 3.19 -1.36
C ASN A 83 -7.39 1.81 -0.91
N VAL A 84 -6.11 1.65 -0.56
CA VAL A 84 -5.59 0.39 0.01
C VAL A 84 -6.28 0.05 1.34
N ILE A 85 -6.47 1.02 2.25
CA ILE A 85 -7.18 0.81 3.52
C ILE A 85 -8.61 0.34 3.27
N THR A 86 -9.31 0.98 2.33
CA THR A 86 -10.67 0.60 1.93
C THR A 86 -10.70 -0.82 1.36
N LEU A 87 -9.83 -1.14 0.39
CA LEU A 87 -9.75 -2.49 -0.20
C LEU A 87 -9.44 -3.58 0.84
N MET A 88 -8.62 -3.28 1.85
CA MET A 88 -8.29 -4.21 2.94
C MET A 88 -9.43 -4.36 3.95
N GLY A 89 -10.25 -3.32 4.12
CA GLY A 89 -11.37 -3.27 5.06
C GLY A 89 -12.71 -3.79 4.51
N ASP A 90 -12.95 -3.62 3.21
CA ASP A 90 -14.26 -3.88 2.59
C ASP A 90 -14.63 -5.37 2.51
N ASP A 91 -13.68 -6.30 2.47
CA ASP A 91 -13.96 -7.71 2.15
C ASP A 91 -13.98 -8.66 3.36
N ARG A 92 -13.95 -8.14 4.59
CA ARG A 92 -13.97 -8.98 5.80
C ARG A 92 -14.89 -8.44 6.88
N SER A 93 -16.18 -8.38 6.59
CA SER A 93 -17.19 -8.44 7.65
C SER A 93 -17.09 -9.82 8.30
N PHE A 94 -16.25 -9.95 9.32
CA PHE A 94 -16.27 -11.13 10.16
C PHE A 94 -17.60 -11.14 10.92
N ASP A 95 -18.40 -12.18 10.73
CA ASP A 95 -19.56 -12.42 11.58
C ASP A 95 -19.06 -12.59 13.02
N LEU A 96 -19.37 -11.61 13.87
CA LEU A 96 -19.06 -11.70 15.28
C LEU A 96 -19.83 -12.90 15.86
N PRO A 97 -19.15 -13.81 16.59
CA PRO A 97 -19.83 -14.88 17.30
C PRO A 97 -20.95 -14.33 18.19
N ALA A 98 -22.08 -15.04 18.23
CA ALA A 98 -23.24 -14.63 19.01
C ALA A 98 -22.83 -14.28 20.46
N GLY A 99 -23.22 -13.08 20.91
CA GLY A 99 -22.93 -12.60 22.26
C GLY A 99 -21.51 -12.06 22.49
N PHE A 100 -20.64 -11.97 21.47
CA PHE A 100 -19.30 -11.37 21.60
C PHE A 100 -19.36 -9.93 22.15
N SER A 101 -20.22 -9.08 21.59
CA SER A 101 -20.37 -7.69 22.06
C SER A 101 -20.81 -7.62 23.53
N GLN A 102 -21.66 -8.53 23.99
CA GLN A 102 -22.11 -8.57 25.38
C GLN A 102 -20.98 -9.01 26.32
N ARG A 103 -20.23 -10.06 25.95
CA ARG A 103 -19.06 -10.52 26.70
C ARG A 103 -17.98 -9.44 26.79
N PHE A 104 -17.76 -8.73 25.69
CA PHE A 104 -16.80 -7.62 25.63
C PHE A 104 -17.20 -6.47 26.53
N ARG A 105 -18.45 -5.99 26.43
CA ARG A 105 -18.98 -4.94 27.33
C ARG A 105 -18.86 -5.34 28.79
N ASN A 106 -19.29 -6.55 29.13
CA ASN A 106 -19.22 -7.08 30.50
C ASN A 106 -17.77 -7.12 31.03
N SER A 107 -16.80 -7.43 30.15
CA SER A 107 -15.38 -7.44 30.52
C SER A 107 -14.85 -6.03 30.78
N ILE A 108 -15.12 -5.06 29.90
CA ILE A 108 -14.66 -3.67 30.09
C ILE A 108 -15.27 -3.07 31.36
N THR A 109 -16.57 -3.26 31.59
CA THR A 109 -17.24 -2.76 32.80
C THR A 109 -16.69 -3.37 34.09
N ARG A 110 -16.07 -4.56 34.03
CA ARG A 110 -15.42 -5.19 35.19
C ARG A 110 -14.01 -4.66 35.46
N THR A 111 -13.33 -4.16 34.43
CA THR A 111 -11.92 -3.70 34.53
C THR A 111 -11.80 -2.21 34.87
N CYS A 112 -12.88 -1.43 34.76
CA CYS A 112 -12.96 -0.13 35.43
C CYS A 112 -13.11 -0.33 36.94
N ARG A 113 -11.99 -0.54 37.63
CA ARG A 113 -11.86 -0.45 39.09
C ARG A 113 -10.71 0.48 39.45
#